data_AF-A0A800AZ36-F1
#
_entry.id   AF-A0A800AZ36-F1
#
_cell.length_a   1.000
_cell.length_b   1.000
_cell.length_c   1.000
_cell.angle_alpha   90.00
_cell.angle_beta   90.00
_cell.angle_gamma   90.00
#
_symmetry.space_group_name_H-M   'P 1'
#
loop_
_entity.id
_entity.type
_entity.pdbx_description
1 polymer ?
#
loop_
_entity_poly.entity_id
_entity_poly.type
_entity_poly.pdbx_seq_one_letter_code
_entity_poly.pdbx_strand_id
1 'polypeptide(L)' 'LLNDYESQLKKGDKIIFAAFGGGFTWGSIYLKWAYNN' A
#
# COMPACT_ATOMS: atom_id res chain seq x y z
N LEU A 1 6.01 9.69 -1.35
CA LEU A 1 4.65 9.19 -1.59
C LEU A 1 4.19 8.26 -0.46
N LEU A 2 4.61 6.98 -0.38
CA LEU A 2 4.18 6.12 0.75
C LEU A 2 4.66 6.65 2.11
N ASN A 3 5.91 7.12 2.16
CA ASN A 3 6.54 7.67 3.36
C ASN A 3 5.81 8.91 3.91
N ASP A 4 5.11 9.66 3.05
CA ASP A 4 4.41 10.88 3.48
C ASP A 4 3.16 10.56 4.31
N TYR A 5 2.63 9.34 4.17
CA TYR A 5 1.49 8.83 4.92
C TYR A 5 1.91 7.93 6.09
N GLU A 6 3.21 7.75 6.35
CA GLU A 6 3.71 6.84 7.39
C GLU A 6 3.14 7.16 8.78
N SER A 7 3.03 8.45 9.12
CA SER A 7 2.45 8.91 10.39
C SER A 7 0.98 8.54 10.59
N GLN A 8 0.27 8.16 9.52
CA GLN A 8 -1.13 7.76 9.53
C GLN A 8 -1.30 6.23 9.58
N LEU A 9 -0.23 5.47 9.33
CA LEU A 9 -0.24 4.01 9.30
C LEU A 9 0.14 3.43 10.67
N LYS A 10 -0.63 2.45 11.14
CA LYS A 10 -0.40 1.73 12.39
C LYS A 10 -0.06 0.28 12.11
N LYS A 11 0.74 -0.32 13.01
CA LYS A 11 1.04 -1.75 12.91
C LYS A 11 -0.25 -2.56 12.91
N GLY A 12 -0.38 -3.39 11.90
CA GLY A 12 -1.51 -4.25 11.67
C GLY A 12 -2.50 -3.75 10.62
N ASP A 13 -2.34 -2.51 10.15
CA ASP A 13 -3.18 -1.95 9.11
C ASP A 13 -3.02 -2.74 7.80
N LYS A 14 -4.14 -2.88 7.08
CA LYS A 14 -4.22 -3.62 5.83
C LYS A 14 -4.13 -2.62 4.68
N ILE A 15 -3.11 -2.77 3.84
CA ILE A 15 -2.85 -1.86 2.73
C ILE A 15 -3.04 -2.64 1.43
N ILE A 16 -3.75 -2.03 0.48
CA ILE A 16 -3.92 -2.55 -0.87
C ILE A 16 -3.28 -1.54 -1.82
N PHE A 17 -2.27 -1.98 -2.57
CA PHE A 17 -1.77 -1.23 -3.70
C PHE A 17 -2.48 -1.71 -4.96
N ALA A 18 -2.86 -0.77 -5.82
CA ALA A 18 -3.40 -1.04 -7.14
C ALA A 18 -2.61 -0.22 -8.16
N ALA A 19 -2.20 -0.86 -9.24
CA ALA A 19 -1.52 -0.23 -10.36
C ALA A 19 -2.25 -0.57 -11.65
N PHE A 20 -2.34 0.41 -12.54
CA PHE A 20 -3.03 0.31 -13.82
C PHE A 20 -2.07 0.76 -14.92
N GLY A 21 -1.89 -0.07 -15.94
CA GLY A 21 -1.01 0.20 -17.08
C GLY A 21 -1.80 0.33 -18.37
N GLY A 22 -1.24 1.05 -19.34
CA GLY A 22 -1.78 1.09 -20.70
C GLY A 22 -1.69 -0.29 -21.37
N GLY A 23 -2.76 -0.71 -22.05
CA GLY A 23 -2.84 -2.05 -22.66
C GLY A 23 -3.55 -3.09 -21.79
N PHE A 24 -4.66 -2.70 -21.14
CA PHE A 24 -5.55 -3.57 -20.37
C PHE A 24 -4.91 -4.33 -19.19
N THR A 25 -3.73 -3.90 -18.74
CA THR A 25 -3.01 -4.57 -17.66
C THR A 25 -3.24 -3.86 -16.33
N TRP A 26 -3.53 -4.62 -15.29
CA TRP A 26 -3.72 -4.13 -13.93
C TRP A 26 -3.14 -5.14 -12.94
N GLY A 27 -2.76 -4.67 -11.75
CA GLY A 27 -2.23 -5.51 -10.70
C GLY A 27 -2.52 -4.92 -9.33
N SER A 28 -2.63 -5.79 -8.33
CA SER A 28 -2.76 -5.37 -6.94
C SER A 28 -1.93 -6.24 -6.00
N ILE A 29 -1.53 -5.64 -4.88
CA ILE A 29 -0.77 -6.31 -3.83
C ILE A 29 -1.44 -5.99 -2.50
N TYR A 30 -1.70 -7.04 -1.72
CA TYR A 30 -2.21 -6.94 -0.36
C TYR A 30 -1.07 -7.16 0.64
N LEU A 31 -0.96 -6.27 1.61
CA LEU A 31 0.03 -6.37 2.68
C LEU A 31 -0.53 -5.88 4.01
N LYS A 32 0.13 -6.33 5.08
CA LYS A 32 -0.12 -5.88 6.44
C LYS A 32 1.05 -5.04 6.90
N TRP A 33 0.78 -3.82 7.34
CA TRP A 33 1.80 -2.91 7.85
C TRP A 33 2.39 -3.51 9.14
N ALA A 34 3.70 -3.81 9.12
CA ALA A 34 4.37 -4.45 10.24
C ALA A 34 5.21 -3.48 11.07
N TYR A 35 5.45 -2.27 10.56
CA TYR A 35 6.28 -1.27 11.20
C TYR A 35 5.55 -0.63 12.37
N ASN A 36 6.26 -0.53 13.50
CA ASN A 36 5.84 0.26 14.66
C ASN A 36 6.57 1.59 14.57
N ASN A 37 5.82 2.69 14.64
CA ASN A 37 6.39 4.01 14.90
C ASN A 37 6.93 4.07 16.34
#